data_AF-A0A3M6JYZ7-F1
#
_entry.id   AF-A0A3M6JYZ7-F1
#
_cell.length_a   1.000
_cell.length_b   1.000
_cell.length_c   1.000
_cell.angle_alpha   90.00
_cell.angle_beta   90.00
_cell.angle_gamma   90.00
#
_symmetry.space_group_name_H-M   'P 1'
#
loop_
_entity.id
_entity.type
_entity.pdbx_description
1 polymer ?
#
loop_
_entity_poly.entity_id
_entity_poly.type
_entity_poly.pdbx_seq_one_letter_code
_entity_poly.pdbx_strand_id
1 'polypeptide(L)'
;MVLVGSATTTIYFTYYTATFYTTDIVQLENKVASLESEISSLKNSIESDLKNAYDDGYVAGIAEQSTSSHSSSSNISSSQTDLASTTTRTIGTVEKSGYSTDCAVLMGGDGCYTPVYLSANVGDKIILTNTDSTGVHTFTSGTVDGFTPNPDGVFDTGVLMSGDSFEWTPISSGEYPYYCMLHTWQVGTIIVN
;
A
#
# COMPACT_ATOMS: atom_id res chain seq x y z
N MET A 1 42.66 -46.58 -30.48
CA MET A 1 42.38 -46.83 -29.05
C MET A 1 41.05 -46.15 -28.74
N VAL A 2 39.97 -46.94 -28.74
CA VAL A 2 38.61 -46.46 -28.47
C VAL A 2 38.47 -46.31 -26.96
N LEU A 3 38.33 -45.08 -26.48
CA LEU A 3 38.01 -44.79 -25.09
C LEU A 3 36.52 -45.09 -24.87
N VAL A 4 36.22 -46.30 -24.43
CA VAL A 4 34.94 -46.66 -23.81
C VAL A 4 34.91 -46.04 -22.41
N GLY A 5 34.45 -44.78 -22.34
CA GLY A 5 34.05 -44.10 -21.10
C GLY A 5 32.61 -44.46 -20.76
N SER A 6 32.45 -45.15 -19.63
CA SER A 6 31.22 -45.79 -19.14
C SER A 6 29.99 -44.88 -19.07
N ALA A 7 28.87 -45.36 -19.61
CA ALA A 7 27.53 -44.77 -19.50
C ALA A 7 26.98 -44.69 -18.05
N THR A 8 27.71 -45.18 -17.04
CA THR A 8 27.26 -45.19 -15.64
C THR A 8 27.32 -43.82 -14.96
N THR A 9 28.23 -42.92 -15.34
CA THR A 9 28.36 -41.62 -14.65
C THR A 9 27.24 -40.63 -15.01
N THR A 10 26.74 -40.67 -16.25
CA THR A 10 25.66 -39.78 -16.72
C THR A 10 24.30 -40.10 -16.08
N ILE A 11 24.07 -41.37 -15.72
CA ILE A 11 22.82 -41.82 -15.08
C ILE A 11 22.75 -41.34 -13.62
N TYR A 12 23.85 -41.37 -12.86
CA TYR A 12 23.86 -40.88 -11.48
C TYR A 12 23.59 -39.38 -11.36
N PHE A 13 24.08 -38.57 -12.32
CA PHE A 13 23.88 -37.12 -12.30
C PHE A 13 22.43 -36.72 -12.57
N THR A 14 21.74 -37.41 -13.49
CA THR A 14 20.32 -37.16 -13.80
C THR A 14 19.38 -37.65 -12.71
N TYR A 15 19.70 -38.77 -12.04
CA TYR A 15 18.91 -39.25 -10.90
C TYR A 15 19.01 -38.33 -9.68
N TYR A 16 20.21 -37.81 -9.36
CA TYR A 16 20.38 -36.85 -8.27
C TYR A 16 19.55 -35.58 -8.55
N THR A 17 19.70 -34.94 -9.71
CA THR A 17 18.93 -33.73 -10.05
C THR A 17 17.43 -33.97 -10.19
N ALA A 18 16.94 -35.20 -10.36
CA ALA A 18 15.50 -35.45 -10.29
C ALA A 18 15.00 -35.48 -8.83
N THR A 19 15.74 -36.12 -7.92
CA THR A 19 15.32 -36.32 -6.52
C THR A 19 15.41 -35.07 -5.63
N PHE A 20 16.37 -34.16 -5.86
CA PHE A 20 16.46 -32.90 -5.10
C PHE A 20 15.31 -31.96 -5.44
N TYR A 21 15.00 -31.79 -6.72
CA TYR A 21 13.95 -30.87 -7.17
C TYR A 21 12.55 -31.34 -6.77
N THR A 22 12.28 -32.65 -6.75
CA THR A 22 10.99 -33.16 -6.26
C THR A 22 10.81 -32.95 -4.75
N THR A 23 11.89 -33.00 -3.98
CA THR A 23 11.82 -32.78 -2.52
C THR A 23 11.55 -31.31 -2.22
N ASP A 24 12.19 -30.39 -2.95
CA ASP A 24 11.97 -28.95 -2.81
C ASP A 24 10.55 -28.54 -3.23
N ILE A 25 10.02 -29.16 -4.31
CA ILE A 25 8.62 -28.94 -4.74
C ILE A 25 7.63 -29.42 -3.67
N VAL A 26 7.81 -30.62 -3.12
CA VAL A 26 6.90 -31.14 -2.08
C VAL A 26 6.96 -30.29 -0.80
N GLN A 27 8.14 -29.76 -0.44
CA GLN A 27 8.25 -28.82 0.68
C GLN A 27 7.54 -27.49 0.40
N LEU A 28 7.60 -26.99 -0.83
CA LEU A 28 6.87 -25.79 -1.25
C LEU A 28 5.35 -26.04 -1.25
N GLU A 29 4.88 -27.16 -1.78
CA GLU A 29 3.46 -27.55 -1.77
C GLU A 29 2.90 -27.63 -0.34
N ASN A 30 3.67 -28.21 0.59
CA ASN A 30 3.27 -28.26 2.01
C ASN A 30 3.21 -26.88 2.66
N LYS A 31 4.14 -25.97 2.32
CA LYS A 31 4.12 -24.58 2.80
C LYS A 31 2.92 -23.82 2.24
N VAL A 32 2.59 -24.01 0.96
CA VAL A 32 1.41 -23.42 0.33
C VAL A 32 0.13 -23.91 1.01
N ALA A 33 -0.01 -25.22 1.24
CA ALA A 33 -1.18 -25.78 1.95
C ALA A 33 -1.32 -25.24 3.39
N SER A 34 -0.20 -25.04 4.10
CA SER A 34 -0.22 -24.42 5.44
C SER A 34 -0.72 -22.98 5.39
N LEU A 35 -0.21 -22.18 4.45
CA LEU A 35 -0.62 -20.78 4.28
C LEU A 35 -2.10 -20.68 3.85
N GLU A 36 -2.57 -21.58 2.99
CA GLU A 36 -3.99 -21.64 2.60
C GLU A 36 -4.90 -21.92 3.80
N SER A 37 -4.48 -22.81 4.71
CA SER A 37 -5.21 -23.08 5.95
C SER A 37 -5.24 -21.87 6.88
N GLU A 38 -4.12 -21.15 7.02
CA GLU A 38 -4.04 -19.92 7.81
C GLU A 38 -4.94 -18.82 7.24
N ILE A 39 -4.91 -18.61 5.93
CA ILE A 39 -5.80 -17.66 5.23
C ILE A 39 -7.27 -18.03 5.46
N SER A 40 -7.62 -19.32 5.40
CA SER A 40 -8.99 -19.76 5.66
C SER A 40 -9.42 -19.49 7.10
N SER A 41 -8.53 -19.69 8.07
CA SER A 41 -8.81 -19.39 9.48
C SER A 41 -9.03 -17.90 9.71
N LEU A 42 -8.17 -17.06 9.14
CA LEU A 42 -8.28 -15.60 9.22
C LEU A 42 -9.57 -15.08 8.59
N LYS A 43 -9.97 -15.62 7.43
CA LYS A 43 -11.24 -15.26 6.79
C LYS A 43 -12.45 -15.53 7.69
N ASN A 44 -12.49 -16.70 8.33
CA ASN A 44 -13.57 -17.05 9.25
C ASN A 44 -13.57 -16.14 10.50
N SER A 45 -12.39 -15.78 11.01
CA SER A 45 -12.28 -14.84 12.13
C SER A 45 -12.81 -13.46 11.77
N ILE A 46 -12.42 -12.91 10.61
CA ILE A 46 -12.87 -11.61 10.13
C ILE A 46 -14.38 -11.59 9.91
N GLU A 47 -14.95 -12.66 9.34
CA GLU A 47 -16.39 -12.77 9.13
C GLU A 47 -17.16 -12.80 10.47
N SER A 48 -16.63 -13.51 11.47
CA SER A 48 -17.17 -13.51 12.84
C SER A 48 -17.08 -12.12 13.49
N ASP A 49 -15.93 -11.47 13.39
CA ASP A 49 -15.71 -10.14 13.98
C ASP A 49 -16.61 -9.08 13.34
N LEU A 50 -16.81 -9.15 12.01
CA LEU A 50 -17.73 -8.26 11.29
C LEU A 50 -19.19 -8.51 11.71
N LYS A 51 -19.59 -9.77 11.92
CA LYS A 51 -20.93 -10.12 12.40
C LYS A 51 -21.16 -9.59 13.82
N ASN A 52 -20.18 -9.73 14.70
CA ASN A 52 -20.25 -9.23 16.07
C ASN A 52 -20.34 -7.70 16.10
N ALA A 53 -19.52 -7.00 15.30
CA ALA A 53 -19.57 -5.54 15.21
C ALA A 53 -20.92 -5.01 14.67
N TYR A 54 -21.53 -5.72 13.71
CA TYR A 54 -22.86 -5.41 13.20
C TYR A 54 -23.94 -5.60 14.27
N ASP A 55 -23.89 -6.71 15.02
CA ASP A 55 -24.85 -6.98 16.09
C ASP A 55 -24.71 -6.00 17.26
N ASP A 56 -23.48 -5.65 17.65
CA ASP A 56 -23.19 -4.65 18.70
C ASP A 56 -23.67 -3.26 18.29
N GLY A 57 -23.42 -2.85 17.04
CA GLY A 57 -23.89 -1.57 16.50
C GLY A 57 -25.42 -1.50 16.39
N TYR A 58 -26.07 -2.61 16.02
CA TYR A 58 -27.53 -2.71 16.01
C TYR A 58 -28.12 -2.61 17.43
N VAL A 59 -27.49 -3.25 18.43
CA VAL A 59 -27.90 -3.21 19.85
C VAL A 59 -27.69 -1.82 20.47
N ALA A 60 -26.62 -1.12 20.12
CA ALA A 60 -26.40 0.27 20.54
C ALA A 60 -27.46 1.22 19.94
N GLY A 61 -27.79 1.04 18.66
CA GLY A 61 -28.81 1.86 17.96
C GLY A 61 -30.22 1.74 18.55
N ILE A 62 -30.64 0.55 18.98
CA ILE A 62 -31.94 0.34 19.65
C ILE A 62 -31.99 0.92 21.08
N ALA A 63 -30.85 1.03 21.76
CA ALA A 63 -30.76 1.66 23.08
C ALA A 63 -30.89 3.20 23.00
N GLU A 64 -30.31 3.83 21.98
CA GLU A 64 -30.39 5.29 21.78
C GLU A 64 -31.78 5.76 21.34
N GLN A 65 -32.51 4.94 20.56
CA GLN A 65 -33.85 5.31 20.08
C GLN A 65 -34.93 5.31 21.18
N SER A 66 -34.64 4.73 22.34
CA SER A 66 -35.59 4.61 23.46
C SER A 66 -35.62 5.82 24.41
N THR A 67 -34.79 6.85 24.22
CA THR A 67 -34.59 7.91 25.24
C THR A 67 -34.65 9.38 24.79
N SER A 68 -35.04 9.74 23.57
CA SER A 68 -35.18 11.17 23.23
C SER A 68 -36.47 11.54 22.50
N SER A 69 -37.39 12.12 23.27
CA SER A 69 -38.42 13.02 22.77
C SER A 69 -38.16 14.42 23.35
N HIS A 70 -38.46 15.45 22.53
CA HIS A 70 -38.64 16.88 22.84
C HIS A 70 -37.62 17.90 22.26
N SER A 71 -38.00 18.43 21.07
CA SER A 71 -38.34 19.85 20.81
C SER A 71 -37.26 20.93 20.64
N SER A 72 -37.13 21.35 19.36
CA SER A 72 -37.27 22.71 18.79
C SER A 72 -36.17 23.80 18.88
N SER A 73 -35.77 24.26 17.69
CA SER A 73 -35.51 25.65 17.21
C SER A 73 -34.38 26.48 17.85
N SER A 74 -33.58 27.34 17.17
CA SER A 74 -33.57 27.92 15.81
C SER A 74 -32.27 28.74 15.61
N ASN A 75 -31.79 28.82 14.35
CA ASN A 75 -31.02 29.86 13.64
C ASN A 75 -29.91 30.69 14.33
N ILE A 76 -28.78 30.87 13.62
CA ILE A 76 -28.31 32.17 13.09
C ILE A 76 -27.24 31.93 11.99
N SER A 77 -27.43 32.61 10.87
CA SER A 77 -26.51 32.76 9.75
C SER A 77 -25.46 33.83 10.05
N SER A 78 -24.20 33.59 9.68
CA SER A 78 -23.29 34.66 9.32
C SER A 78 -22.34 34.18 8.23
N SER A 79 -22.61 34.66 7.01
CA SER A 79 -21.68 34.72 5.89
C SER A 79 -20.38 35.43 6.30
N GLN A 80 -19.26 34.76 6.12
CA GLN A 80 -17.94 35.40 6.15
C GLN A 80 -17.22 34.99 4.87
N THR A 81 -16.84 35.99 4.10
CA THR A 81 -16.21 35.88 2.78
C THR A 81 -14.87 35.16 2.89
N ASP A 82 -14.81 33.96 2.31
CA ASP A 82 -13.63 33.08 2.24
C ASP A 82 -12.45 33.76 1.53
N LEU A 83 -11.43 34.09 2.31
CA LEU A 83 -10.06 33.91 1.84
C LEU A 83 -9.80 32.42 1.98
N ALA A 84 -9.76 31.68 0.87
CA ALA A 84 -9.44 30.26 0.84
C ALA A 84 -8.14 30.02 1.63
N SER A 85 -8.29 29.50 2.85
CA SER A 85 -7.17 29.09 3.69
C SER A 85 -6.66 27.77 3.11
N THR A 86 -5.74 27.85 2.15
CA THR A 86 -5.07 26.68 1.59
C THR A 86 -4.34 25.93 2.70
N THR A 87 -4.82 24.74 3.06
CA THR A 87 -4.13 23.88 4.03
C THR A 87 -2.93 23.24 3.33
N THR A 88 -1.79 23.19 4.02
CA THR A 88 -0.62 22.46 3.53
C THR A 88 -0.60 21.05 4.14
N ARG A 89 -0.39 20.06 3.29
CA ARG A 89 -0.22 18.65 3.62
C ARG A 89 1.15 18.19 3.13
N THR A 90 1.73 17.18 3.78
CA THR A 90 3.07 16.70 3.43
C THR A 90 3.10 15.18 3.40
N ILE A 91 3.87 14.65 2.45
CA ILE A 91 4.23 13.23 2.36
C ILE A 91 5.76 13.16 2.31
N GLY A 92 6.34 12.31 3.15
CA GLY A 92 7.76 11.99 3.16
C GLY A 92 8.05 10.57 2.69
N THR A 93 9.31 10.27 2.38
CA THR A 93 9.82 8.91 2.16
C THR A 93 10.42 8.32 3.44
N VAL A 94 10.29 7.01 3.63
CA VAL A 94 10.89 6.32 4.78
C VAL A 94 12.41 6.19 4.60
N GLU A 95 13.16 6.30 5.69
CA GLU A 95 14.63 6.16 5.68
C GLU A 95 15.08 4.78 5.14
N LYS A 96 16.11 4.75 4.27
CA LYS A 96 16.65 3.56 3.59
C LYS A 96 15.68 2.85 2.66
N SER A 97 14.53 3.43 2.37
CA SER A 97 13.48 2.81 1.56
C SER A 97 13.88 2.66 0.09
N GLY A 98 14.95 3.33 -0.36
CA GLY A 98 15.53 3.13 -1.69
C GLY A 98 16.35 1.84 -1.86
N TYR A 99 16.72 1.18 -0.76
CA TYR A 99 17.56 -0.03 -0.79
C TYR A 99 16.91 -1.24 -0.10
N SER A 100 15.79 -1.03 0.60
CA SER A 100 15.07 -2.07 1.31
C SER A 100 13.57 -2.03 1.00
N THR A 101 12.98 -3.22 0.95
CA THR A 101 11.54 -3.42 0.82
C THR A 101 10.83 -3.58 2.17
N ASP A 102 11.53 -3.46 3.29
CA ASP A 102 10.95 -3.73 4.63
C ASP A 102 9.74 -2.83 4.95
N CYS A 103 9.75 -1.58 4.44
CA CYS A 103 8.61 -0.67 4.59
C CYS A 103 7.45 -0.98 3.64
N ALA A 104 7.63 -1.83 2.63
CA ALA A 104 6.61 -2.04 1.60
C ALA A 104 5.39 -2.75 2.20
N VAL A 105 4.19 -2.24 1.89
CA VAL A 105 2.92 -2.81 2.38
C VAL A 105 2.78 -4.27 1.94
N LEU A 106 3.18 -4.59 0.72
CA LEU A 106 3.16 -5.97 0.20
C LEU A 106 4.10 -6.93 0.94
N MET A 107 5.09 -6.41 1.66
CA MET A 107 6.01 -7.18 2.50
C MET A 107 5.63 -7.16 3.99
N GLY A 108 4.46 -6.60 4.33
CA GLY A 108 3.98 -6.47 5.71
C GLY A 108 4.47 -5.24 6.47
N GLY A 109 5.08 -4.27 5.78
CA GLY A 109 5.47 -2.98 6.35
C GLY A 109 4.32 -1.94 6.36
N ASP A 110 4.56 -0.81 7.02
CA ASP A 110 3.55 0.26 7.20
C ASP A 110 3.38 1.18 5.96
N GLY A 111 4.24 1.04 4.96
CA GLY A 111 4.32 1.90 3.77
C GLY A 111 5.63 2.67 3.69
N CYS A 112 6.18 2.80 2.49
CA CYS A 112 7.44 3.52 2.25
C CYS A 112 7.27 5.02 2.03
N TYR A 113 6.02 5.49 1.94
CA TYR A 113 5.64 6.89 2.04
C TYR A 113 4.90 7.14 3.36
N THR A 114 5.10 8.31 3.97
CA THR A 114 4.47 8.68 5.24
C THR A 114 3.74 10.01 5.11
N PRO A 115 2.41 10.04 5.26
CA PRO A 115 1.53 8.86 5.35
C PRO A 115 1.42 8.14 4.00
N VAL A 116 1.11 6.84 4.03
CA VAL A 116 0.87 6.05 2.80
C VAL A 116 -0.48 6.42 2.15
N TYR A 117 -1.47 6.78 2.97
CA TYR A 117 -2.74 7.38 2.56
C TYR A 117 -2.84 8.80 3.11
N LEU A 118 -2.85 9.79 2.23
CA LEU A 118 -3.04 11.20 2.61
C LEU A 118 -4.47 11.65 2.28
N SER A 119 -5.20 12.16 3.27
CA SER A 119 -6.48 12.84 3.03
C SER A 119 -6.28 14.35 2.88
N ALA A 120 -6.83 14.91 1.81
CA ALA A 120 -6.75 16.34 1.45
C ALA A 120 -8.09 16.82 0.88
N ASN A 121 -8.21 18.13 0.66
CA ASN A 121 -9.33 18.73 -0.09
C ASN A 121 -8.84 19.33 -1.40
N VAL A 122 -9.76 19.55 -2.35
CA VAL A 122 -9.46 20.32 -3.56
C VAL A 122 -8.88 21.69 -3.19
N GLY A 123 -7.75 22.04 -3.81
CA GLY A 123 -7.05 23.30 -3.57
C GLY A 123 -6.04 23.28 -2.41
N ASP A 124 -5.90 22.18 -1.66
CA ASP A 124 -4.83 22.02 -0.67
C ASP A 124 -3.44 22.00 -1.36
N LYS A 125 -2.40 22.39 -0.62
CA LYS A 125 -1.02 22.31 -1.07
C LYS A 125 -0.41 21.00 -0.58
N ILE A 126 -0.06 20.10 -1.50
CA ILE A 126 0.58 18.82 -1.18
C ILE A 126 2.09 18.95 -1.43
N ILE A 127 2.88 18.84 -0.37
CA ILE A 127 4.34 18.85 -0.44
C ILE A 127 4.84 17.41 -0.39
N LEU A 128 5.51 16.98 -1.46
CA LEU A 128 6.11 15.67 -1.63
C LEU A 128 7.61 15.81 -1.40
N THR A 129 8.13 15.25 -0.30
CA THR A 129 9.52 15.44 0.11
C THR A 129 10.25 14.11 0.14
N ASN A 130 11.45 14.05 -0.44
CA ASN A 130 12.36 12.95 -0.17
C ASN A 130 13.03 13.17 1.20
N THR A 131 12.53 12.48 2.22
CA THR A 131 13.08 12.51 3.58
C THR A 131 14.07 11.39 3.88
N ASP A 132 14.26 10.44 2.97
CA ASP A 132 15.28 9.40 3.03
C ASP A 132 16.67 10.01 2.81
N SER A 133 17.49 10.00 3.86
CA SER A 133 18.82 10.60 3.83
C SER A 133 19.84 9.84 2.98
N THR A 134 19.50 8.61 2.59
CA THR A 134 20.40 7.70 1.89
C THR A 134 20.01 7.44 0.45
N GLY A 135 18.74 7.66 0.08
CA GLY A 135 18.16 7.29 -1.21
C GLY A 135 17.70 8.49 -2.04
N VAL A 136 17.45 8.21 -3.32
CA VAL A 136 16.77 9.15 -4.24
C VAL A 136 15.41 8.58 -4.59
N HIS A 137 14.40 9.42 -4.74
CA HIS A 137 13.03 8.95 -4.92
C HIS A 137 12.27 9.81 -5.91
N THR A 138 11.18 9.27 -6.46
CA THR A 138 10.19 10.05 -7.21
C THR A 138 8.84 9.95 -6.52
N PHE A 139 7.94 10.86 -6.85
CA PHE A 139 6.51 10.69 -6.63
C PHE A 139 5.85 10.88 -7.99
N THR A 140 5.42 9.77 -8.59
CA THR A 140 4.87 9.76 -9.94
C THR A 140 3.45 9.23 -9.87
N SER A 141 2.49 10.04 -10.32
CA SER A 141 1.08 9.66 -10.27
C SER A 141 0.77 8.54 -11.25
N GLY A 142 -0.08 7.62 -10.82
CA GLY A 142 -0.46 6.41 -11.54
C GLY A 142 -0.27 5.16 -10.70
N THR A 143 -0.26 4.01 -11.37
CA THR A 143 -0.22 2.70 -10.72
C THR A 143 1.00 1.90 -11.17
N VAL A 144 1.24 0.80 -10.48
CA VAL A 144 2.26 -0.18 -10.84
C VAL A 144 1.70 -1.59 -10.70
N ASP A 145 1.92 -2.43 -11.71
CA ASP A 145 1.55 -3.84 -11.70
C ASP A 145 2.83 -4.69 -11.65
N GLY A 146 3.16 -5.17 -10.45
CA GLY A 146 4.45 -5.79 -10.16
C GLY A 146 5.62 -4.83 -10.38
N PHE A 147 6.29 -4.95 -11.52
CA PHE A 147 7.39 -4.06 -11.94
C PHE A 147 7.02 -3.19 -13.15
N THR A 148 5.77 -3.23 -13.61
CA THR A 148 5.32 -2.51 -14.81
C THR A 148 4.72 -1.16 -14.40
N PRO A 149 5.41 -0.03 -14.64
CA PRO A 149 4.89 1.29 -14.33
C PRO A 149 3.75 1.67 -15.29
N ASN A 150 2.72 2.33 -14.76
CA ASN A 150 1.58 2.87 -15.51
C ASN A 150 1.28 4.32 -15.04
N PRO A 151 2.09 5.31 -15.48
CA PRO A 151 1.88 6.70 -15.10
C PRO A 151 0.63 7.28 -15.78
N ASP A 152 -0.13 8.12 -15.06
CA ASP A 152 -1.34 8.78 -15.57
C ASP A 152 -1.12 10.25 -15.97
N GLY A 153 0.04 10.82 -15.59
CA GLY A 153 0.46 12.18 -15.96
C GLY A 153 -0.17 13.32 -15.14
N VAL A 154 -0.85 13.02 -14.02
CA VAL A 154 -1.42 14.05 -13.13
C VAL A 154 -0.33 14.86 -12.42
N PHE A 155 0.72 14.20 -11.92
CA PHE A 155 1.94 14.83 -11.41
C PHE A 155 3.15 13.89 -11.54
N ASP A 156 4.33 14.47 -11.70
CA ASP A 156 5.60 13.76 -11.67
C ASP A 156 6.67 14.70 -11.12
N THR A 157 7.31 14.31 -10.02
CA THR A 157 8.37 15.11 -9.40
C THR A 157 9.68 15.04 -10.15
N GLY A 158 9.85 14.03 -11.02
CA GLY A 158 11.17 13.56 -11.40
C GLY A 158 11.94 13.02 -10.17
N VAL A 159 13.25 12.86 -10.32
CA VAL A 159 14.12 12.39 -9.23
C VAL A 159 14.35 13.53 -8.23
N LEU A 160 14.00 13.28 -6.97
CA LEU A 160 14.29 14.14 -5.83
C LEU A 160 15.50 13.58 -5.07
N MET A 161 16.52 14.42 -4.87
CA MET A 161 17.62 14.11 -3.96
C MET A 161 17.13 14.17 -2.51
N SER A 162 17.91 13.61 -1.57
CA SER A 162 17.61 13.73 -0.14
C SER A 162 17.40 15.20 0.25
N GLY A 163 16.25 15.50 0.84
CA GLY A 163 15.85 16.84 1.27
C GLY A 163 15.13 17.67 0.20
N ASP A 164 15.14 17.25 -1.06
CA ASP A 164 14.40 17.93 -2.12
C ASP A 164 12.88 17.70 -1.96
N SER A 165 12.10 18.66 -2.44
CA SER A 165 10.65 18.61 -2.38
C SER A 165 10.00 19.14 -3.66
N PHE A 166 8.76 18.72 -3.88
CA PHE A 166 7.90 19.15 -4.96
C PHE A 166 6.52 19.52 -4.42
N GLU A 167 5.87 20.49 -5.06
CA GLU A 167 4.54 20.95 -4.68
C GLU A 167 3.52 20.58 -5.76
N TRP A 168 2.42 19.95 -5.33
CA TRP A 168 1.25 19.68 -6.17
C TRP A 168 -0.03 20.19 -5.50
N THR A 169 -0.97 20.69 -6.30
CA THR A 169 -2.27 21.15 -5.82
C THR A 169 -3.38 20.46 -6.63
N PRO A 170 -4.19 19.58 -6.01
CA PRO A 170 -5.29 18.94 -6.70
C PRO A 170 -6.39 19.96 -7.04
N ILE A 171 -6.87 19.89 -8.28
CA ILE A 171 -7.96 20.75 -8.78
C ILE A 171 -9.30 20.00 -8.92
N SER A 172 -9.31 18.71 -8.62
CA SER A 172 -10.48 17.83 -8.67
C SER A 172 -10.45 16.83 -7.51
N SER A 173 -11.62 16.44 -7.02
CA SER A 173 -11.75 15.36 -6.05
C SER A 173 -11.50 14.00 -6.71
N GLY A 174 -11.11 13.01 -5.91
CA GLY A 174 -10.81 11.66 -6.37
C GLY A 174 -9.63 11.01 -5.64
N GLU A 175 -9.29 9.81 -6.06
CA GLU A 175 -8.11 9.08 -5.59
C GLU A 175 -6.98 9.22 -6.61
N TYR A 176 -5.80 9.56 -6.09
CA TYR A 176 -4.59 9.74 -6.88
C TYR A 176 -3.54 8.76 -6.34
N PRO A 177 -3.51 7.51 -6.86
CA PRO A 177 -2.41 6.60 -6.57
C PRO A 177 -1.11 7.16 -7.16
N TYR A 178 -0.01 6.87 -6.50
CA TYR A 178 1.32 7.24 -6.96
C TYR A 178 2.36 6.22 -6.50
N TYR A 179 3.50 6.22 -7.17
CA TYR A 179 4.59 5.31 -6.90
C TYR A 179 5.96 5.95 -7.16
N CYS A 180 7.01 5.30 -6.67
CA CYS A 180 8.39 5.65 -7.02
C CYS A 180 8.80 4.91 -8.29
N MET A 181 9.22 5.62 -9.34
CA MET A 181 9.67 5.02 -10.60
C MET A 181 10.93 4.17 -10.45
N LEU A 182 11.75 4.46 -9.44
CA LEU A 182 13.00 3.73 -9.18
C LEU A 182 12.76 2.48 -8.32
N HIS A 183 11.70 2.49 -7.53
CA HIS A 183 11.44 1.53 -6.46
C HIS A 183 9.95 1.17 -6.45
N THR A 184 9.55 0.25 -7.34
CA THR A 184 8.13 -0.03 -7.60
C THR A 184 7.33 -0.58 -6.41
N TRP A 185 8.00 -1.00 -5.33
CA TRP A 185 7.36 -1.41 -4.08
C TRP A 185 6.88 -0.22 -3.23
N GLN A 186 7.31 1.00 -3.56
CA GLN A 186 6.90 2.22 -2.88
C GLN A 186 5.68 2.79 -3.57
N VAL A 187 4.53 2.60 -2.95
CA VAL A 187 3.23 3.06 -3.43
C VAL A 187 2.52 3.82 -2.33
N GLY A 188 1.69 4.79 -2.73
CA GLY A 188 0.80 5.52 -1.83
C GLY A 188 -0.41 6.06 -2.59
N THR A 189 -1.36 6.64 -1.85
CA THR A 189 -2.57 7.23 -2.43
C THR A 189 -2.89 8.56 -1.75
N ILE A 190 -3.19 9.58 -2.54
CA ILE A 190 -3.78 10.84 -2.05
C ILE A 190 -5.29 10.78 -2.32
N ILE A 191 -6.10 10.95 -1.27
CA ILE A 191 -7.56 10.98 -1.33
C ILE A 191 -7.99 12.44 -1.20
N VAL A 192 -8.60 12.98 -2.26
CA VAL A 192 -9.02 14.38 -2.33
C VAL A 192 -10.55 14.46 -2.28
N ASN A 193 -11.07 15.21 -1.29
CA ASN A 193 -12.49 15.45 -1.08
C ASN A 193 -12.96 16.81 -1.61
#